data_AF-A0A386ZFE2-F1
#
_entry.id   AF-A0A386ZFE2-F1
#
_cell.length_a   1.000
_cell.length_b   1.000
_cell.length_c   1.000
_cell.angle_alpha   90.00
_cell.angle_beta   90.00
_cell.angle_gamma   90.00
#
_symmetry.space_group_name_H-M   'P 1'
#
loop_
_entity.id
_entity.type
_entity.pdbx_description
1 polymer ?
#
loop_
_entity_poly.entity_id
_entity_poly.type
_entity_poly.pdbx_seq_one_letter_code
_entity_poly.pdbx_strand_id
1 'polypeptide(L)'
;MDRFSRLQLAELSGVAARTIRYYHSVGVLPRPGRAGKEAVYGPEHLERLRAITAMQARGLRLDAIREVFEAEVPADGDWREVFDPRYSGDPETRPLLDDDGLTELLGDRRPEILEDLRAAGYLERCGDRWRVPEPAMLSGALILYDVGTDIALSGVLRKLIRSHIADLADEMVRVIREASGAEYTGEGIRPDLDRFRDRFRAAAHEVGGATLVEEIERAVREQDS
;
A
#
# COMPACT_ATOMS: atom_id res chain seq x y z
N MET A 1 12.02 27.42 18.12
CA MET A 1 11.87 26.45 17.02
C MET A 1 10.40 26.41 16.68
N ASP A 2 10.04 26.82 15.47
CA ASP A 2 8.65 26.89 15.06
C ASP A 2 8.03 25.50 15.10
N ARG A 3 6.84 25.41 15.69
CA ARG A 3 6.07 24.19 15.88
C ARG A 3 4.71 24.43 15.27
N PHE A 4 4.31 23.54 14.38
CA PHE A 4 3.05 23.63 13.67
C PHE A 4 2.14 22.49 14.12
N SER A 5 0.84 22.75 14.17
CA SER A 5 -0.19 21.73 14.13
C SER A 5 -0.37 21.22 12.69
N ARG A 6 -1.02 20.06 12.52
CA ARG A 6 -1.32 19.51 11.19
C ARG A 6 -2.14 20.49 10.33
N LEU A 7 -3.05 21.24 10.93
CA LEU A 7 -3.88 22.23 10.24
C LEU A 7 -3.04 23.41 9.74
N GLN A 8 -2.14 23.92 10.57
CA GLN A 8 -1.19 24.96 10.16
C GLN A 8 -0.25 24.47 9.07
N LEU A 9 0.20 23.21 9.15
CA LEU A 9 1.03 22.61 8.10
C LEU A 9 0.29 22.54 6.77
N ALA A 10 -1.00 22.20 6.80
CA ALA A 10 -1.84 22.13 5.61
C ALA A 10 -2.01 23.50 4.95
N GLU A 11 -2.26 24.52 5.76
CA GLU A 11 -2.37 25.91 5.31
C GLU A 11 -1.05 26.42 4.71
N LEU A 12 0.08 26.16 5.36
CA LEU A 12 1.40 26.65 4.93
C LEU A 12 2.01 25.90 3.73
N SER A 13 1.63 24.63 3.53
CA SER A 13 2.14 23.79 2.45
C SER A 13 1.23 23.73 1.23
N GLY A 14 -0.05 24.13 1.38
CA GLY A 14 -1.08 23.91 0.36
C GLY A 14 -1.49 22.44 0.21
N VAL A 15 -1.00 21.54 1.06
CA VAL A 15 -1.34 20.11 1.05
C VAL A 15 -2.45 19.87 2.06
N ALA A 16 -3.57 19.28 1.63
CA ALA A 16 -4.69 19.02 2.52
C ALA A 16 -4.28 18.17 3.74
N ALA A 17 -4.81 18.48 4.93
CA ALA A 17 -4.45 17.79 6.18
C ALA A 17 -4.65 16.25 6.12
N ARG A 18 -5.61 15.77 5.32
CA ARG A 18 -5.82 14.34 5.01
C ARG A 18 -4.66 13.73 4.22
N THR A 19 -4.12 14.46 3.25
CA THR A 19 -3.00 14.03 2.42
C THR A 19 -1.70 14.01 3.23
N ILE A 20 -1.54 14.93 4.19
CA ILE A 20 -0.42 14.91 5.14
C ILE A 20 -0.44 13.63 5.98
N ARG A 21 -1.61 13.19 6.48
CA ARG A 21 -1.74 11.89 7.17
C ARG A 21 -1.34 10.73 6.28
N TYR A 22 -1.84 10.71 5.04
CA TYR A 22 -1.50 9.69 4.06
C TYR A 22 0.01 9.65 3.78
N TYR A 23 0.66 10.82 3.65
CA TYR A 23 2.10 10.91 3.44
C TYR A 23 2.92 10.35 4.62
N HIS A 24 2.43 10.42 5.85
CA HIS A 24 3.01 9.67 6.95
C HIS A 24 2.76 8.16 6.82
N SER A 25 1.52 7.76 6.50
CA SER A 25 1.14 6.34 6.42
C SER A 25 1.79 5.59 5.27
N VAL A 26 2.38 6.28 4.29
CA VAL A 26 3.19 5.67 3.22
C VAL A 26 4.67 5.99 3.32
N GLY A 27 5.09 6.58 4.45
CA GLY A 27 6.50 6.85 4.77
C GLY A 27 7.15 8.02 4.01
N VAL A 28 6.48 8.68 3.07
CA VAL A 28 7.13 9.77 2.33
C VAL A 28 7.39 11.00 3.20
N LEU A 29 6.68 11.18 4.33
CA LEU A 29 6.89 12.25 5.31
C LEU A 29 7.33 11.66 6.68
N PRO A 30 8.42 12.14 7.31
CA PRO A 30 8.89 11.67 8.61
C PRO A 30 7.84 11.92 9.69
N ARG A 31 7.92 11.20 10.81
CA ARG A 31 6.93 11.34 11.88
C ARG A 31 6.97 12.71 12.55
N PRO A 32 5.79 13.25 12.91
CA PRO A 32 5.74 14.41 13.80
C PRO A 32 6.32 14.06 15.17
N GLY A 33 6.92 15.05 15.81
CA GLY A 33 7.19 15.00 17.24
C GLY A 33 5.88 14.98 18.05
N ARG A 34 6.01 14.79 19.36
CA ARG A 34 4.86 14.83 20.29
C ARG A 34 5.01 15.97 21.29
N ALA A 35 3.92 16.68 21.55
CA ALA A 35 3.76 17.56 22.70
C ALA A 35 2.54 17.11 23.49
N GLY A 36 2.76 16.29 24.52
CA GLY A 36 1.67 15.64 25.25
C GLY A 36 0.91 14.66 24.34
N LYS A 37 -0.39 14.89 24.15
CA LYS A 37 -1.28 14.08 23.30
C LYS A 37 -1.36 14.57 21.85
N GLU A 38 -0.72 15.68 21.52
CA GLU A 38 -0.82 16.28 20.19
C GLU A 38 0.42 16.04 19.34
N ALA A 39 0.19 15.72 18.06
CA ALA A 39 1.24 15.64 17.05
C ALA A 39 1.72 17.04 16.68
N VAL A 40 3.04 17.25 16.76
CA VAL A 40 3.68 18.53 16.48
C VAL A 40 4.69 18.38 15.37
N TYR A 41 4.64 19.31 14.44
CA TYR A 41 5.44 19.30 13.23
C TYR A 41 6.48 20.41 13.30
N GLY A 42 7.72 20.10 12.95
CA GLY A 42 8.77 21.10 12.82
C GLY A 42 8.91 21.64 11.39
N PRO A 43 9.82 22.60 11.18
CA PRO A 43 10.11 23.19 9.87
C PRO A 43 10.50 22.17 8.80
N GLU A 44 11.18 21.09 9.19
CA GLU A 44 11.57 19.98 8.31
C GLU A 44 10.37 19.30 7.64
N HIS A 45 9.22 19.24 8.33
CA HIS A 45 8.00 18.67 7.76
C HIS A 45 7.41 19.58 6.68
N LEU A 46 7.45 20.90 6.89
CA LEU A 46 6.96 21.88 5.93
C LEU A 46 7.83 21.91 4.67
N GLU A 47 9.15 21.89 4.84
CA GLU A 47 10.10 21.81 3.72
C GLU A 47 9.90 20.54 2.90
N ARG A 48 9.72 19.41 3.56
CA ARG A 48 9.48 18.14 2.89
C ARG A 48 8.16 18.11 2.14
N LEU A 49 7.09 18.67 2.70
CA LEU A 49 5.81 18.81 1.99
C LEU A 49 5.95 19.68 0.74
N ARG A 50 6.67 20.80 0.82
CA ARG A 50 6.95 21.65 -0.35
C ARG A 50 7.76 20.90 -1.42
N ALA A 51 8.74 20.11 -1.01
CA ALA A 51 9.54 19.28 -1.91
C ALA A 51 8.68 18.20 -2.60
N ILE A 52 7.81 17.51 -1.84
CA ILE A 52 6.86 16.54 -2.40
C ILE A 52 5.98 17.21 -3.46
N THR A 53 5.34 18.34 -3.14
CA THR A 53 4.47 19.06 -4.08
C THR A 53 5.24 19.50 -5.33
N ALA A 54 6.48 19.99 -5.18
CA ALA A 54 7.31 20.41 -6.30
C ALA A 54 7.76 19.24 -7.20
N MET A 55 7.97 18.05 -6.63
CA MET A 55 8.29 16.85 -7.41
C MET A 55 7.05 16.28 -8.11
N GLN A 56 5.89 16.28 -7.45
CA GLN A 56 4.62 15.89 -8.06
C GLN A 56 4.25 16.81 -9.23
N ALA A 57 4.49 18.11 -9.11
CA ALA A 57 4.28 19.07 -10.20
C ALA A 57 5.17 18.80 -11.43
N ARG A 58 6.27 18.04 -11.27
CA ARG A 58 7.15 17.59 -12.36
C ARG A 58 6.79 16.20 -12.89
N GLY A 59 5.67 15.63 -12.45
CA GLY A 59 5.18 14.33 -12.89
C GLY A 59 5.80 13.14 -12.15
N LEU A 60 6.54 13.36 -11.06
CA LEU A 60 7.05 12.25 -10.26
C LEU A 60 5.90 11.62 -9.47
N ARG A 61 5.85 10.30 -9.54
CA ARG A 61 4.95 9.49 -8.71
C ARG A 61 5.46 9.43 -7.27
N LEU A 62 4.55 9.21 -6.33
CA LEU A 62 4.84 9.30 -4.89
C LEU A 62 5.86 8.24 -4.41
N ASP A 63 5.91 7.10 -5.08
CA ASP A 63 6.90 6.04 -4.89
C ASP A 63 8.32 6.51 -5.27
N ALA A 64 8.51 7.11 -6.44
CA ALA A 64 9.79 7.68 -6.86
C ALA A 64 10.24 8.84 -5.94
N ILE A 65 9.29 9.64 -5.45
CA ILE A 65 9.57 10.71 -4.48
C ILE A 65 10.08 10.14 -3.15
N ARG A 66 9.50 9.02 -2.71
CA ARG A 66 9.95 8.33 -1.50
C ARG A 66 11.37 7.80 -1.67
N GLU A 67 11.70 7.23 -2.82
CA GLU A 67 13.06 6.74 -3.13
C GLU A 67 14.13 7.85 -3.03
N VAL A 68 13.82 9.06 -3.52
CA VAL A 68 14.71 10.23 -3.40
C VAL A 68 15.02 10.56 -1.94
N PHE A 69 14.08 10.28 -1.03
CA PHE A 69 14.24 10.55 0.38
C PHE A 69 14.74 9.36 1.22
N GLU A 70 14.71 8.14 0.72
CA GLU A 70 15.10 6.91 1.43
C GLU A 70 16.57 6.52 1.25
N ALA A 71 17.35 7.32 0.52
CA ALA A 71 18.81 7.19 0.48
C ALA A 71 19.50 7.41 1.87
N GLU A 72 18.73 7.73 2.92
CA GLU A 72 19.11 7.71 4.33
C GLU A 72 18.35 6.58 5.06
N VAL A 73 19.03 5.46 5.35
CA VAL A 73 18.46 4.23 5.94
C VAL A 73 18.49 4.29 7.48
N PRO A 74 17.46 3.79 8.21
CA PRO A 74 17.74 2.67 9.15
C PRO A 74 16.58 1.70 9.57
N ALA A 75 17.02 0.47 9.94
CA ALA A 75 16.61 -0.48 11.00
C ALA A 75 15.45 -1.51 10.83
N ASP A 76 15.76 -2.76 11.24
CA ASP A 76 14.86 -3.93 11.34
C ASP A 76 13.59 -3.64 12.16
N GLY A 77 12.43 -4.09 11.66
CA GLY A 77 11.13 -3.96 12.34
C GLY A 77 10.32 -2.74 11.93
N ASP A 78 10.88 -1.90 11.05
CA ASP A 78 10.17 -0.77 10.47
C ASP A 78 9.04 -1.27 9.56
N TRP A 79 7.80 -0.89 9.89
CA TRP A 79 6.63 -1.19 9.05
C TRP A 79 6.81 -0.64 7.63
N ARG A 80 7.65 0.38 7.41
CA ARG A 80 7.95 0.90 6.06
C ARG A 80 8.56 -0.15 5.15
N GLU A 81 9.38 -1.06 5.67
CA GLU A 81 9.94 -2.18 4.89
C GLU A 81 8.84 -3.14 4.43
N VAL A 82 7.82 -3.36 5.25
CA VAL A 82 6.69 -4.27 4.93
C VAL A 82 5.86 -3.74 3.77
N PHE A 83 5.81 -2.41 3.62
CA PHE A 83 5.06 -1.72 2.57
C PHE A 83 5.97 -1.17 1.46
N ASP A 84 7.26 -1.54 1.45
CA ASP A 84 8.19 -1.18 0.38
C ASP A 84 7.72 -1.81 -0.94
N PRO A 85 7.39 -1.03 -1.98
CA PRO A 85 6.96 -1.57 -3.26
C PRO A 85 8.07 -2.36 -3.98
N ARG A 86 9.34 -2.24 -3.57
CA ARG A 86 10.44 -3.09 -4.04
C ARG A 86 10.36 -4.51 -3.48
N TYR A 87 9.65 -4.71 -2.36
CA TYR A 87 9.30 -6.03 -1.84
C TYR A 87 8.16 -6.64 -2.67
N SER A 88 8.46 -6.98 -3.92
CA SER A 88 7.70 -7.97 -4.70
C SER A 88 8.05 -9.41 -4.29
N GLY A 89 8.63 -9.57 -3.09
CA GLY A 89 9.15 -10.82 -2.55
C GLY A 89 8.07 -11.86 -2.30
N ASP A 90 8.52 -13.09 -2.12
CA ASP A 90 7.69 -14.22 -1.73
C ASP A 90 6.82 -13.87 -0.51
N PRO A 91 5.49 -14.07 -0.55
CA PRO A 91 4.62 -13.93 0.62
C PRO A 91 5.15 -14.64 1.87
N GLU A 92 5.91 -15.72 1.71
CA GLU A 92 6.49 -16.50 2.80
C GLU A 92 7.67 -15.78 3.48
N THR A 93 8.48 -15.03 2.73
CA THR A 93 9.70 -14.35 3.23
C THR A 93 9.50 -12.89 3.63
N ARG A 94 8.24 -12.41 3.64
CA ARG A 94 7.93 -11.02 4.02
C ARG A 94 8.36 -10.72 5.47
N PRO A 95 8.95 -9.53 5.73
CA PRO A 95 9.31 -9.12 7.09
C PRO A 95 8.11 -9.15 8.05
N LEU A 96 8.37 -9.53 9.30
CA LEU A 96 7.39 -9.49 10.39
C LEU A 96 7.55 -8.18 11.17
N LEU A 97 6.44 -7.51 11.47
CA LEU A 97 6.43 -6.32 12.33
C LEU A 97 6.51 -6.75 13.79
N ASP A 98 7.25 -6.01 14.59
CA ASP A 98 7.11 -6.08 16.04
C ASP A 98 5.90 -5.25 16.51
N ASP A 99 5.68 -5.23 17.83
CA ASP A 99 4.52 -4.55 18.40
C ASP A 99 4.65 -3.01 18.33
N ASP A 100 5.87 -2.50 18.42
CA ASP A 100 6.17 -1.08 18.30
C ASP A 100 5.92 -0.61 16.86
N GLY A 101 6.40 -1.35 15.86
CA GLY A 101 6.13 -1.13 14.44
C GLY A 101 4.64 -1.20 14.10
N LEU A 102 3.89 -2.11 14.72
CA LEU A 102 2.44 -2.14 14.55
C LEU A 102 1.73 -0.94 15.21
N THR A 103 2.16 -0.54 16.42
CA THR A 103 1.67 0.68 17.08
C THR A 103 1.89 1.89 16.20
N GLU A 104 3.07 1.94 15.60
CA GLU A 104 3.50 2.97 14.68
C GLU A 104 2.64 3.09 13.43
N LEU A 105 2.27 1.96 12.84
CA LEU A 105 1.46 1.86 11.62
C LEU A 105 0.01 2.27 11.89
N LEU A 106 -0.59 1.72 12.95
CA LEU A 106 -2.01 1.91 13.23
C LEU A 106 -2.29 3.24 13.94
N GLY A 107 -1.33 3.73 14.73
CA GLY A 107 -1.44 4.95 15.51
C GLY A 107 -2.60 4.88 16.51
N ASP A 108 -3.28 6.01 16.71
CA ASP A 108 -4.37 6.15 17.69
C ASP A 108 -5.58 5.23 17.39
N ARG A 109 -5.69 4.73 16.15
CA ARG A 109 -6.75 3.81 15.73
C ARG A 109 -6.56 2.41 16.31
N ARG A 110 -5.32 2.05 16.71
CA ARG A 110 -4.95 0.67 17.09
C ARG A 110 -5.94 0.02 18.06
N PRO A 111 -6.34 0.65 19.18
CA PRO A 111 -7.24 0.01 20.14
C PRO A 111 -8.63 -0.28 19.58
N GLU A 112 -9.06 0.49 18.57
CA GLU A 112 -10.38 0.39 17.96
C GLU A 112 -10.41 -0.66 16.85
N ILE A 113 -9.38 -0.71 16.00
CA ILE A 113 -9.43 -1.52 14.77
C ILE A 113 -8.57 -2.80 14.81
N LEU A 114 -7.76 -3.02 15.85
CA LEU A 114 -6.81 -4.14 15.85
C LEU A 114 -7.50 -5.50 15.73
N GLU A 115 -8.55 -5.75 16.51
CA GLU A 115 -9.26 -7.02 16.45
C GLU A 115 -10.01 -7.20 15.14
N ASP A 116 -10.60 -6.13 14.59
CA ASP A 116 -11.30 -6.19 13.30
C ASP A 116 -10.33 -6.44 12.14
N LEU A 117 -9.15 -5.81 12.16
CA LEU A 117 -8.09 -6.07 11.18
C LEU A 117 -7.61 -7.52 11.25
N ARG A 118 -7.51 -8.09 12.46
CA ARG A 118 -7.16 -9.49 12.66
C ARG A 118 -8.27 -10.43 12.17
N ALA A 119 -9.51 -10.14 12.51
CA ALA A 119 -10.68 -10.93 12.10
C ALA A 119 -10.91 -10.89 10.58
N ALA A 120 -10.63 -9.74 9.94
CA ALA A 120 -10.69 -9.56 8.50
C ALA A 120 -9.48 -10.17 7.75
N GLY A 121 -8.45 -10.62 8.49
CA GLY A 121 -7.26 -11.27 7.95
C GLY A 121 -6.24 -10.31 7.33
N TYR A 122 -6.27 -9.03 7.69
CA TYR A 122 -5.22 -8.08 7.32
C TYR A 122 -3.96 -8.23 8.19
N LEU A 123 -4.14 -8.75 9.40
CA LEU A 123 -3.07 -8.98 10.38
C LEU A 123 -3.14 -10.42 10.89
N GLU A 124 -1.99 -11.06 10.97
CA GLU A 124 -1.84 -12.38 11.58
C GLU A 124 -0.82 -12.31 12.72
N ARG A 125 -1.13 -12.96 13.84
CA ARG A 125 -0.20 -13.03 14.98
C ARG A 125 0.77 -14.19 14.76
N CYS A 126 2.07 -13.90 14.74
CA CYS A 126 3.15 -14.88 14.60
C CYS A 126 4.05 -14.83 15.84
N GLY A 127 3.67 -15.53 16.91
CA GLY A 127 4.35 -15.42 18.21
C GLY A 127 4.20 -14.00 18.77
N ASP A 128 5.34 -13.34 19.00
CA ASP A 128 5.37 -11.95 19.50
C ASP A 128 5.32 -10.90 18.38
N ARG A 129 5.36 -11.32 17.12
CA ARG A 129 5.36 -10.46 15.95
C ARG A 129 4.06 -10.56 15.15
N TRP A 130 3.92 -9.67 14.18
CA TRP A 130 2.75 -9.54 13.32
C TRP A 130 3.15 -9.72 11.86
N ARG A 131 2.37 -10.53 11.13
CA ARG A 131 2.47 -10.67 9.69
C ARG A 131 1.37 -9.84 9.03
N VAL A 132 1.73 -9.16 7.95
CA VAL A 132 0.80 -8.46 7.05
C VAL A 132 0.76 -9.24 5.73
N PRO A 133 -0.24 -10.11 5.50
CA PRO A 133 -0.30 -10.97 4.32
C PRO A 133 -0.41 -10.19 3.01
N GLU A 134 -1.05 -9.02 3.04
CA GLU A 134 -1.28 -8.19 1.85
C GLU A 134 -1.15 -6.69 2.20
N PRO A 135 0.08 -6.15 2.25
CA PRO A 135 0.33 -4.75 2.63
C PRO A 135 -0.49 -3.76 1.80
N ALA A 136 -0.58 -3.98 0.47
CA ALA A 136 -1.39 -3.12 -0.40
C ALA A 136 -2.88 -3.09 0.00
N MET A 137 -3.46 -4.23 0.38
CA MET A 137 -4.87 -4.29 0.80
C MET A 137 -5.07 -3.69 2.20
N LEU A 138 -4.13 -3.87 3.12
CA LEU A 138 -4.16 -3.20 4.43
C LEU A 138 -4.08 -1.68 4.28
N SER A 139 -3.20 -1.16 3.41
CA SER A 139 -3.16 0.27 3.08
C SER A 139 -4.53 0.77 2.60
N GLY A 140 -5.15 0.05 1.67
CA GLY A 140 -6.49 0.38 1.17
C GLY A 140 -7.56 0.39 2.28
N ALA A 141 -7.54 -0.61 3.16
CA ALA A 141 -8.46 -0.69 4.29
C ALA A 141 -8.31 0.49 5.27
N LEU A 142 -7.06 0.88 5.58
CA LEU A 142 -6.80 2.04 6.45
C LEU A 142 -7.22 3.36 5.81
N ILE A 143 -7.08 3.52 4.48
CA ILE A 143 -7.57 4.68 3.73
C ILE A 143 -9.10 4.74 3.79
N LEU A 144 -9.76 3.60 3.54
CA LEU A 144 -11.22 3.50 3.58
C LEU A 144 -11.76 3.78 5.00
N TYR A 145 -11.07 3.28 6.01
CA TYR A 145 -11.36 3.58 7.41
C TYR A 145 -11.28 5.08 7.73
N ASP A 146 -10.23 5.75 7.26
CA ASP A 146 -10.05 7.18 7.47
C ASP A 146 -11.12 8.05 6.79
N VAL A 147 -11.87 7.51 5.82
CA VAL A 147 -13.03 8.17 5.19
C VAL A 147 -14.37 7.65 5.72
N GLY A 148 -14.37 6.83 6.78
CA GLY A 148 -15.56 6.38 7.49
C GLY A 148 -16.09 5.01 7.10
N THR A 149 -15.33 4.21 6.35
CA THR A 149 -15.69 2.83 6.02
C THR A 149 -15.27 1.87 7.13
N ASP A 150 -16.17 1.00 7.56
CA ASP A 150 -15.86 -0.03 8.55
C ASP A 150 -14.82 -1.04 8.03
N ILE A 151 -13.90 -1.48 8.91
CA ILE A 151 -12.93 -2.54 8.60
C ILE A 151 -13.63 -3.84 8.19
N ALA A 152 -14.77 -4.18 8.79
CA ALA A 152 -15.57 -5.35 8.41
C ALA A 152 -15.99 -5.30 6.93
N LEU A 153 -16.46 -4.14 6.44
CA LEU A 153 -16.83 -3.98 5.02
C LEU A 153 -15.60 -4.10 4.12
N SER A 154 -14.49 -3.46 4.48
CA SER A 154 -13.24 -3.60 3.71
C SER A 154 -12.76 -5.06 3.68
N GLY A 155 -12.95 -5.82 4.77
CA GLY A 155 -12.65 -7.25 4.84
C GLY A 155 -13.50 -8.10 3.90
N VAL A 156 -14.78 -7.75 3.71
CA VAL A 156 -15.64 -8.38 2.69
C VAL A 156 -15.12 -8.07 1.29
N LEU A 157 -14.82 -6.80 0.99
CA LEU A 157 -14.28 -6.38 -0.31
C LEU A 157 -12.94 -7.05 -0.61
N ARG A 158 -12.06 -7.18 0.39
CA ARG A 158 -10.80 -7.92 0.29
C ARG A 158 -11.01 -9.35 -0.17
N LYS A 159 -11.92 -10.09 0.48
CA LYS A 159 -12.22 -11.49 0.12
C LYS A 159 -12.74 -11.59 -1.31
N LEU A 160 -13.63 -10.68 -1.69
CA LEU A 160 -14.19 -10.60 -3.04
C LEU A 160 -13.11 -10.35 -4.09
N ILE A 161 -12.29 -9.31 -3.89
CA ILE A 161 -11.17 -8.96 -4.78
C ILE A 161 -10.19 -10.12 -4.89
N ARG A 162 -9.81 -10.75 -3.76
CA ARG A 162 -8.87 -11.88 -3.74
C ARG A 162 -9.40 -13.08 -4.52
N SER A 163 -10.69 -13.41 -4.37
CA SER A 163 -11.32 -14.50 -5.12
C SER A 163 -11.26 -14.23 -6.62
N HIS A 164 -11.74 -13.06 -7.07
CA HIS A 164 -11.77 -12.73 -8.48
C HIS A 164 -10.38 -12.60 -9.12
N ILE A 165 -9.40 -12.05 -8.40
CA ILE A 165 -8.02 -11.99 -8.89
C ILE A 165 -7.43 -13.39 -9.01
N ALA A 166 -7.74 -14.30 -8.08
CA ALA A 166 -7.28 -15.69 -8.17
C ALA A 166 -7.87 -16.39 -9.40
N ASP A 167 -9.18 -16.27 -9.61
CA ASP A 167 -9.87 -16.83 -10.78
C ASP A 167 -9.30 -16.28 -12.10
N LEU A 168 -9.08 -14.96 -12.16
CA LEU A 168 -8.48 -14.30 -13.32
C LEU A 168 -7.03 -14.77 -13.56
N ALA A 169 -6.24 -14.92 -12.50
CA ALA A 169 -4.86 -15.40 -12.62
C ALA A 169 -4.81 -16.84 -13.15
N ASP A 170 -5.68 -17.72 -12.66
CA ASP A 170 -5.80 -19.10 -13.12
C ASP A 170 -6.21 -19.16 -14.61
N GLU A 171 -7.14 -18.30 -15.02
CA GLU A 171 -7.55 -18.16 -16.41
C GLU A 171 -6.40 -17.66 -17.30
N MET A 172 -5.70 -16.60 -16.90
CA MET A 172 -4.54 -16.08 -17.63
C MET A 172 -3.45 -17.15 -17.83
N VAL A 173 -3.12 -17.88 -16.76
CA VAL A 173 -2.12 -18.98 -16.83
C VAL A 173 -2.60 -20.08 -17.77
N ARG A 174 -3.90 -20.43 -17.75
CA ARG A 174 -4.49 -21.41 -18.67
C ARG A 174 -4.35 -20.96 -20.13
N VAL A 175 -4.77 -19.74 -20.45
CA VAL A 175 -4.70 -19.17 -21.80
C VAL A 175 -3.26 -19.17 -22.33
N ILE A 176 -2.28 -18.81 -21.50
CA ILE A 176 -0.87 -18.80 -21.90
C ILE A 176 -0.35 -20.21 -22.17
N ARG A 177 -0.72 -21.19 -21.34
CA ARG A 177 -0.34 -22.60 -21.54
C ARG A 177 -0.91 -23.16 -22.84
N GLU A 178 -2.15 -22.81 -23.18
CA GLU A 178 -2.80 -23.23 -24.42
C GLU A 178 -2.17 -22.58 -25.65
N ALA A 179 -1.93 -21.26 -25.62
CA ALA A 179 -1.27 -20.54 -26.70
C ALA A 179 0.14 -21.07 -26.98
N SER A 180 0.90 -21.39 -25.93
CA SER A 180 2.24 -21.98 -26.06
C SER A 180 2.22 -23.42 -26.60
N GLY A 181 1.10 -24.13 -26.47
CA GLY A 181 0.93 -25.49 -26.98
C GLY A 181 0.49 -25.55 -28.46
N ALA A 182 -0.14 -24.50 -28.99
CA ALA A 182 -0.66 -24.46 -30.35
C ALA A 182 0.40 -24.17 -31.43
N GLU A 183 1.55 -23.58 -31.06
CA GLU A 183 2.62 -23.21 -32.01
C GLU A 183 3.67 -24.33 -32.26
N TYR A 184 3.63 -25.47 -31.55
CA TYR A 184 4.77 -26.41 -31.52
C TYR A 184 4.44 -27.87 -31.86
N THR A 185 4.59 -28.22 -33.14
CA THR A 185 4.87 -29.61 -33.58
C THR A 185 6.39 -29.81 -33.69
N GLY A 186 7.05 -30.18 -32.59
CA GLY A 186 8.46 -30.60 -32.58
C GLY A 186 9.20 -30.25 -31.27
N GLU A 187 9.62 -31.28 -30.53
CA GLU A 187 10.56 -31.26 -29.38
C GLU A 187 10.47 -30.11 -28.36
N GLY A 188 9.44 -30.16 -27.51
CA GLY A 188 9.59 -30.23 -26.06
C GLY A 188 10.40 -29.17 -25.30
N ILE A 189 10.14 -27.87 -25.48
CA ILE A 189 10.48 -26.86 -24.47
C ILE A 189 9.18 -26.42 -23.78
N ARG A 190 9.04 -26.72 -22.49
CA ARG A 190 7.88 -26.27 -21.68
C ARG A 190 7.80 -24.73 -21.72
N PRO A 191 6.59 -24.14 -21.70
CA PRO A 191 6.47 -22.69 -21.51
C PRO A 191 7.26 -22.30 -20.27
N ASP A 192 8.18 -21.34 -20.42
CA ASP A 192 8.96 -20.80 -19.31
C ASP A 192 8.05 -19.91 -18.45
N LEU A 193 7.22 -20.58 -17.64
CA LEU A 193 6.27 -19.94 -16.72
C LEU A 193 7.00 -19.09 -15.67
N ASP A 194 8.25 -19.41 -15.35
CA ASP A 194 9.08 -18.60 -14.46
C ASP A 194 9.40 -17.25 -15.09
N ARG A 195 9.84 -17.23 -16.35
CA ARG A 195 10.10 -15.98 -17.09
C ARG A 195 8.83 -15.19 -17.38
N PHE A 196 7.69 -15.85 -17.61
CA PHE A 196 6.40 -15.16 -17.71
C PHE A 196 6.01 -14.51 -16.37
N ARG A 197 6.09 -15.26 -15.26
CA ARG A 197 5.82 -14.75 -13.91
C ARG A 197 6.66 -13.50 -13.62
N ASP A 198 7.95 -13.53 -13.92
CA ASP A 198 8.87 -12.44 -13.59
C ASP A 198 8.56 -11.17 -14.41
N ARG A 199 8.18 -11.32 -15.69
CA ARG A 199 7.72 -10.19 -16.52
C ARG A 199 6.35 -9.68 -16.10
N PHE A 200 5.44 -10.58 -15.78
CA PHE A 200 4.10 -10.22 -15.32
C PHE A 200 4.19 -9.45 -14.00
N ARG A 201 5.06 -9.87 -13.06
CA ARG A 201 5.34 -9.15 -11.82
C ARG A 201 5.80 -7.71 -12.07
N ALA A 202 6.65 -7.49 -13.07
CA ALA A 202 7.12 -6.16 -13.44
C ALA A 202 6.00 -5.25 -14.00
N ALA A 203 5.02 -5.81 -14.72
CA ALA A 203 3.93 -5.06 -15.35
C ALA A 203 2.66 -4.93 -14.48
N ALA A 204 2.41 -5.90 -13.60
CA ALA A 204 1.16 -6.02 -12.84
C ALA A 204 0.89 -4.83 -11.92
N HIS A 205 1.95 -4.22 -11.37
CA HIS A 205 1.85 -3.03 -10.51
C HIS A 205 1.33 -1.80 -11.25
N GLU A 206 1.59 -1.68 -12.55
CA GLU A 206 1.18 -0.52 -13.35
C GLU A 206 -0.26 -0.64 -13.85
N VAL A 207 -0.67 -1.86 -14.22
CA VAL A 207 -1.98 -2.10 -14.86
C VAL A 207 -3.12 -2.26 -13.84
N GLY A 208 -2.87 -2.97 -12.73
CA GLY A 208 -3.96 -3.40 -11.84
C GLY A 208 -4.73 -2.26 -11.15
N GLY A 209 -4.02 -1.24 -10.67
CA GLY A 209 -4.62 -0.14 -9.91
C GLY A 209 -5.50 0.79 -10.75
N ALA A 210 -5.00 1.23 -11.90
CA ALA A 210 -5.74 2.11 -12.80
C ALA A 210 -6.98 1.41 -13.37
N THR A 211 -6.83 0.16 -13.81
CA THR A 211 -7.94 -0.65 -14.35
C THR A 211 -9.05 -0.82 -13.32
N LEU A 212 -8.72 -1.09 -12.05
CA LEU A 212 -9.73 -1.25 -11.01
C LEU A 212 -10.52 0.05 -10.77
N VAL A 213 -9.87 1.21 -10.80
CA VAL A 213 -10.55 2.51 -10.66
C VAL A 213 -11.52 2.75 -11.81
N GLU A 214 -11.08 2.51 -13.06
CA GLU A 214 -11.94 2.66 -14.24
C GLU A 214 -13.17 1.76 -14.18
N GLU A 215 -13.01 0.50 -13.75
CA GLU A 215 -14.11 -0.45 -13.61
C GLU A 215 -15.09 -0.11 -12.48
N ILE A 216 -14.59 0.40 -11.35
CA ILE A 216 -15.46 0.90 -10.27
C ILE A 216 -16.27 2.10 -10.77
N GLU A 217 -15.64 3.06 -11.45
CA GLU A 217 -16.35 4.21 -11.99
C GLU A 217 -17.40 3.80 -13.04
N ARG A 218 -17.09 2.82 -13.90
CA ARG A 218 -18.04 2.25 -14.85
C ARG A 218 -19.23 1.64 -14.12
N ALA A 219 -19.00 0.80 -13.13
CA ALA A 219 -20.05 0.14 -12.36
C ALA A 219 -20.96 1.13 -11.63
N VAL A 220 -20.41 2.21 -11.07
CA VAL A 220 -21.19 3.29 -10.44
C VAL A 220 -22.09 3.99 -11.46
N ARG A 221 -21.55 4.37 -12.63
CA ARG A 221 -22.33 5.01 -13.70
C ARG A 221 -23.51 4.16 -14.18
N GLU A 222 -23.33 2.83 -14.24
CA GLU A 222 -24.36 1.89 -14.67
C GLU A 222 -25.49 1.69 -13.65
N GLN A 223 -25.25 1.96 -12.36
CA GLN A 223 -26.30 1.90 -11.33
C GLN A 223 -27.12 3.20 -11.19
N ASP A 224 -26.53 4.33 -11.60
CA ASP A 224 -27.19 5.64 -11.60
C ASP A 224 -28.01 5.91 -12.88
N SER A 225 -28.01 4.98 -13.85
CA SER A 225 -28.70 5.06 -15.16
C SER A 225 -29.98 4.23 -15.20
#